data_AF-A0A5M3MMD6-F1
#
_entry.id   AF-A0A5M3MMD6-F1
#
_cell.length_a   1.000
_cell.length_b   1.000
_cell.length_c   1.000
_cell.angle_alpha   90.00
_cell.angle_beta   90.00
_cell.angle_gamma   90.00
#
_symmetry.space_group_name_H-M   'P 1'
#
loop_
_entity.id
_entity.type
_entity.pdbx_description
1 polymer ?
#
loop_
_entity_poly.entity_id
_entity_poly.type
_entity_poly.pdbx_seq_one_letter_code
_entity_poly.pdbx_strand_id
1 'polypeptide(L)'
;MPETTFTLPDTMTSWPWPRRVNPHLESVGKEATEWFHSFSLFNPKSLAAFDRCDPSLAGPQLDEAHFRMECDIMFWAFAVDEYTDVESASIVREMSYIMMDALEHPHEPRPEGEVRLGELTRQFWARAIKITTPEAQRHFIHNVALFFESLVTQAADRDADVCRSISDYLIVRRNNVGIRGSFAPAEASLSIPDDVFLHPALQTLSDSIVELVLIDNDMVSYNREQATGDENHNLITVVRRELGCSLNDAFAWAASYHAEVQELFHAGMESLPSWGPRMDNQVRQYIEGMAYWVRGSHAWSYESPRYFGSRGPEIQKTRKVPLLDKVEKPGTMGKEQDVIVDVIDL
;
A
#
# COMPACT_ATOMS: atom_id res chain seq x y z
N MET A 1 -21.39 10.74 -25.90
CA MET A 1 -20.28 9.94 -26.46
C MET A 1 -19.62 9.22 -25.30
N PRO A 2 -19.14 7.98 -25.46
CA PRO A 2 -18.38 7.31 -24.40
C PRO A 2 -17.16 8.17 -24.04
N GLU A 3 -16.84 8.25 -22.74
CA GLU A 3 -15.66 8.96 -22.25
C GLU A 3 -14.40 8.23 -22.75
N THR A 4 -13.51 8.93 -23.46
CA THR A 4 -12.26 8.38 -23.99
C THR A 4 -11.04 8.80 -23.18
N THR A 5 -11.21 9.77 -22.27
CA THR A 5 -10.18 10.30 -21.39
C THR A 5 -10.80 10.79 -20.09
N PHE A 6 -10.05 10.74 -18.99
CA PHE A 6 -10.41 11.38 -17.72
C PHE A 6 -9.25 12.26 -17.21
N THR A 7 -9.54 13.11 -16.22
CA THR A 7 -8.54 14.03 -15.63
C THR A 7 -8.29 13.68 -14.17
N LEU A 8 -7.03 13.44 -13.82
CA LEU A 8 -6.59 13.26 -12.43
C LEU A 8 -6.61 14.61 -11.71
N PRO A 9 -7.10 14.68 -10.46
CA PRO A 9 -6.97 15.88 -9.65
C PRO A 9 -5.50 16.13 -9.25
N ASP A 10 -5.18 17.37 -8.88
CA ASP A 10 -3.90 17.70 -8.24
C ASP A 10 -4.13 17.73 -6.73
N THR A 11 -3.97 16.58 -6.08
CA THR A 11 -4.20 16.40 -4.64
C THR A 11 -3.09 16.94 -3.76
N MET A 12 -1.95 17.28 -4.37
CA MET A 12 -0.70 17.55 -3.65
C MET A 12 -0.33 19.02 -3.58
N THR A 13 -1.14 19.91 -4.13
CA THR A 13 -0.90 21.36 -4.15
C THR A 13 -0.70 21.93 -2.74
N SER A 14 -1.48 21.45 -1.76
CA SER A 14 -1.45 21.96 -0.38
C SER A 14 -0.69 21.06 0.59
N TRP A 15 -0.16 19.90 0.14
CA TRP A 15 0.54 18.97 1.03
C TRP A 15 1.96 19.46 1.34
N PRO A 16 2.29 19.77 2.61
CA PRO A 16 3.50 20.55 2.92
C PRO A 16 4.80 19.72 2.92
N TRP A 17 4.72 18.39 2.88
CA TRP A 17 5.89 17.52 2.76
C TRP A 17 6.32 17.40 1.29
N PRO A 18 7.53 17.87 0.93
CA PRO A 18 8.02 17.81 -0.45
C PRO A 18 8.58 16.43 -0.78
N ARG A 19 8.64 16.10 -2.07
CA ARG A 19 9.30 14.87 -2.54
C ARG A 19 10.80 14.95 -2.20
N ARG A 20 11.29 13.96 -1.47
CA ARG A 20 12.71 13.77 -1.14
C ARG A 20 13.07 12.30 -1.31
N VAL A 21 14.29 12.01 -1.75
CA VAL A 21 14.81 10.64 -1.93
C VAL A 21 15.71 10.32 -0.74
N ASN A 22 15.65 9.10 -0.23
CA ASN A 22 16.59 8.65 0.81
C ASN A 22 18.02 8.55 0.23
N PRO A 23 19.05 9.07 0.90
CA PRO A 23 20.43 9.04 0.40
C PRO A 23 21.00 7.62 0.21
N HIS A 24 20.40 6.61 0.84
CA HIS A 24 20.79 5.21 0.75
C HIS A 24 20.04 4.42 -0.34
N LEU A 25 19.15 5.06 -1.12
CA LEU A 25 18.31 4.37 -2.11
C LEU A 25 19.11 3.48 -3.08
N GLU A 26 20.23 3.98 -3.61
CA GLU A 26 21.02 3.22 -4.59
C GLU A 26 21.64 1.95 -3.98
N SER A 27 22.27 2.07 -2.80
CA SER A 27 22.93 0.93 -2.16
C SER A 27 21.93 -0.03 -1.54
N VAL A 28 21.03 0.47 -0.69
CA VAL A 28 20.06 -0.35 0.06
C VAL A 28 19.00 -0.93 -0.87
N GLY A 29 18.52 -0.15 -1.86
CA GLY A 29 17.56 -0.65 -2.84
C GLY A 29 18.11 -1.82 -3.63
N LYS A 30 19.37 -1.76 -4.07
CA LYS A 30 20.03 -2.88 -4.75
C LYS A 30 20.11 -4.13 -3.87
N GLU A 31 20.52 -3.99 -2.61
CA GLU A 31 20.59 -5.14 -1.70
C GLU A 31 19.21 -5.71 -1.33
N ALA A 32 18.18 -4.87 -1.30
CA ALA A 32 16.79 -5.28 -1.10
C ALA A 32 16.28 -6.09 -2.30
N THR A 33 16.53 -5.61 -3.51
CA THR A 33 16.23 -6.33 -4.76
C THR A 33 16.94 -7.68 -4.83
N GLU A 34 18.25 -7.72 -4.58
CA GLU A 34 19.03 -8.98 -4.61
C GLU A 34 18.52 -9.99 -3.58
N TRP A 35 18.18 -9.53 -2.36
CA TRP A 35 17.55 -10.37 -1.35
C TRP A 35 16.19 -10.89 -1.81
N PHE A 36 15.32 -10.03 -2.35
CA PHE A 36 14.00 -10.41 -2.83
C PHE A 36 14.07 -11.42 -3.98
N HIS A 37 14.99 -11.23 -4.93
CA HIS A 37 15.22 -12.14 -6.05
C HIS A 37 15.66 -13.54 -5.59
N SER A 38 16.34 -13.65 -4.44
CA SER A 38 16.80 -14.93 -3.90
C SER A 38 15.68 -15.92 -3.57
N PHE A 39 14.45 -15.44 -3.34
CA PHE A 39 13.27 -16.29 -3.08
C PHE A 39 12.64 -16.84 -4.37
N SER A 40 13.02 -16.29 -5.53
CA SER A 40 12.53 -16.72 -6.85
C SER A 40 11.00 -16.80 -6.93
N LEU A 41 10.29 -15.83 -6.32
CA LEU A 41 8.82 -15.85 -6.15
C LEU A 41 8.04 -15.84 -7.47
N PHE A 42 8.67 -15.36 -8.55
CA PHE A 42 8.05 -15.12 -9.84
C PHE A 42 8.85 -15.79 -10.96
N ASN A 43 8.16 -16.16 -12.03
CA ASN A 43 8.83 -16.53 -13.28
C ASN A 43 9.52 -15.29 -13.91
N PRO A 44 10.44 -15.46 -14.88
CA PRO A 44 11.22 -14.34 -15.42
C PRO A 44 10.38 -13.19 -16.01
N LYS A 45 9.20 -13.48 -16.57
CA LYS A 45 8.32 -12.45 -17.15
C LYS A 45 7.72 -11.59 -16.04
N SER A 46 7.16 -12.25 -15.02
CA SER A 46 6.52 -11.61 -13.88
C SER A 46 7.53 -10.89 -12.98
N LEU A 47 8.74 -11.44 -12.85
CA LEU A 47 9.84 -10.75 -12.17
C LEU A 47 10.24 -9.47 -12.90
N ALA A 48 10.37 -9.51 -14.23
CA ALA A 48 10.70 -8.31 -15.02
C ALA A 48 9.59 -7.24 -14.95
N ALA A 49 8.33 -7.65 -14.82
CA ALA A 49 7.20 -6.76 -14.58
C ALA A 49 7.24 -6.14 -13.18
N PHE A 50 7.52 -6.96 -12.16
CA PHE A 50 7.67 -6.53 -10.78
C PHE A 50 8.84 -5.55 -10.61
N ASP A 51 10.00 -5.84 -11.20
CA ASP A 51 11.19 -4.99 -11.13
C ASP A 51 10.97 -3.61 -11.76
N ARG A 52 10.08 -3.51 -12.76
CA ARG A 52 9.68 -2.20 -13.31
C ARG A 52 8.89 -1.37 -12.31
N CYS A 53 8.21 -2.00 -11.35
CA CYS A 53 7.45 -1.25 -10.36
C CYS A 53 8.36 -0.49 -9.38
N ASP A 54 9.58 -0.98 -9.12
CA ASP A 54 10.51 -0.53 -8.06
C ASP A 54 9.77 -0.15 -6.76
N PRO A 55 9.51 -1.10 -5.85
CA PRO A 55 8.71 -0.85 -4.67
C PRO A 55 9.41 0.05 -3.62
N SER A 56 10.62 0.55 -3.90
CA SER A 56 11.37 1.44 -3.02
C SER A 56 10.72 2.83 -2.96
N LEU A 57 10.01 3.10 -1.87
CA LEU A 57 9.41 4.40 -1.61
C LEU A 57 10.37 5.31 -0.83
N ALA A 58 9.88 6.48 -0.44
CA ALA A 58 10.68 7.51 0.19
C ALA A 58 10.40 7.61 1.69
N GLY A 59 11.29 7.05 2.50
CA GLY A 59 11.55 7.48 3.87
C GLY A 59 12.79 8.38 3.95
N PRO A 60 12.74 9.65 3.50
CA PRO A 60 13.92 10.51 3.35
C PRO A 60 14.66 10.81 4.66
N GLN A 61 13.99 10.63 5.79
CA GLN A 61 14.51 10.82 7.14
C GLN A 61 15.09 9.54 7.77
N LEU A 62 14.85 8.38 7.15
CA LEU A 62 15.27 7.09 7.70
C LEU A 62 16.78 6.90 7.54
N ASP A 63 17.42 6.39 8.58
CA ASP A 63 18.79 5.88 8.46
C ASP A 63 18.83 4.62 7.57
N GLU A 64 20.04 4.16 7.26
CA GLU A 64 20.27 3.00 6.38
C GLU A 64 19.51 1.74 6.83
N ALA A 65 19.46 1.44 8.13
CA ALA A 65 18.85 0.22 8.64
C ALA A 65 17.32 0.28 8.60
N HIS A 66 16.74 1.43 8.96
CA HIS A 66 15.30 1.65 8.89
C HIS A 66 14.82 1.75 7.45
N PHE A 67 15.62 2.38 6.58
CA PHE A 67 15.32 2.41 5.14
C PHE A 67 15.38 1.01 4.52
N ARG A 68 16.32 0.17 4.96
CA ARG A 68 16.35 -1.25 4.54
C ARG A 68 15.07 -2.00 4.95
N MET A 69 14.55 -1.74 6.14
CA MET A 69 13.26 -2.29 6.59
C MET A 69 12.11 -1.79 5.73
N GLU A 70 12.10 -0.51 5.34
CA GLU A 70 11.10 0.04 4.41
C GLU A 70 11.11 -0.68 3.05
N CYS A 71 12.28 -0.84 2.44
CA CYS A 71 12.41 -1.59 1.19
C CYS A 71 11.90 -3.04 1.35
N ASP A 72 12.36 -3.77 2.37
CA ASP A 72 11.95 -5.16 2.61
C ASP A 72 10.44 -5.28 2.80
N ILE A 73 9.80 -4.36 3.56
CA ILE A 73 8.34 -4.33 3.76
C ILE A 73 7.62 -4.07 2.44
N MET A 74 8.11 -3.17 1.60
CA MET A 74 7.45 -2.87 0.33
C MET A 74 7.57 -4.04 -0.66
N PHE A 75 8.74 -4.66 -0.78
CA PHE A 75 8.89 -5.91 -1.54
C PHE A 75 7.94 -7.00 -1.04
N TRP A 76 7.86 -7.17 0.29
CA TRP A 76 6.95 -8.12 0.91
C TRP A 76 5.49 -7.80 0.64
N ALA A 77 5.04 -6.57 0.85
CA ALA A 77 3.64 -6.16 0.68
C ALA A 77 3.17 -6.32 -0.78
N PHE A 78 3.97 -5.89 -1.76
CA PHE A 78 3.65 -6.11 -3.16
C PHE A 78 3.65 -7.61 -3.52
N ALA A 79 4.58 -8.41 -2.99
CA ALA A 79 4.56 -9.84 -3.25
C ALA A 79 3.32 -10.52 -2.66
N VAL A 80 2.87 -10.09 -1.48
CA VAL A 80 1.62 -10.55 -0.88
C VAL A 80 0.44 -10.21 -1.80
N ASP A 81 0.33 -8.95 -2.22
CA ASP A 81 -0.73 -8.45 -3.12
C ASP A 81 -0.85 -9.31 -4.39
N GLU A 82 0.27 -9.48 -5.12
CA GLU A 82 0.30 -10.24 -6.38
C GLU A 82 -0.07 -11.73 -6.19
N TYR A 83 0.25 -12.34 -5.04
CA TYR A 83 -0.18 -13.71 -4.72
C TYR A 83 -1.65 -13.78 -4.32
N THR A 84 -2.15 -12.82 -3.53
CA THR A 84 -3.52 -12.87 -3.01
C THR A 84 -4.57 -12.42 -4.01
N ASP A 85 -4.20 -11.62 -5.01
CA ASP A 85 -5.13 -11.05 -5.99
C ASP A 85 -5.66 -12.06 -7.02
N VAL A 86 -5.03 -13.22 -7.13
CA VAL A 86 -5.44 -14.29 -8.06
C VAL A 86 -6.09 -15.49 -7.38
N GLU A 87 -6.14 -15.48 -6.05
CA GLU A 87 -6.56 -16.62 -5.24
C GLU A 87 -7.95 -16.43 -4.62
N SER A 88 -8.59 -17.54 -4.23
CA SER A 88 -9.88 -17.50 -3.53
C SER A 88 -9.73 -17.12 -2.06
N ALA A 89 -10.83 -16.70 -1.41
CA ALA A 89 -10.81 -16.30 0.00
C ALA A 89 -10.30 -17.41 0.95
N SER A 90 -10.51 -18.69 0.60
CA SER A 90 -9.99 -19.81 1.40
C SER A 90 -8.48 -19.93 1.32
N ILE A 91 -7.90 -19.73 0.13
CA ILE A 91 -6.45 -19.83 -0.09
C ILE A 91 -5.75 -18.60 0.49
N VAL A 92 -6.30 -17.41 0.28
CA VAL A 92 -5.78 -16.17 0.90
C VAL A 92 -5.74 -16.32 2.43
N ARG A 93 -6.77 -16.89 3.05
CA ARG A 93 -6.78 -17.15 4.50
C ARG A 93 -5.66 -18.10 4.95
N GLU A 94 -5.40 -19.15 4.18
CA GLU A 94 -4.30 -20.08 4.47
C GLU A 94 -2.94 -19.37 4.36
N MET A 95 -2.72 -18.59 3.29
CA MET A 95 -1.51 -17.78 3.13
C MET A 95 -1.33 -16.78 4.27
N SER A 96 -2.41 -16.12 4.71
CA SER A 96 -2.40 -15.22 5.86
C SER A 96 -1.98 -15.92 7.15
N TYR A 97 -2.47 -17.14 7.42
CA TYR A 97 -2.05 -17.90 8.59
C TYR A 97 -0.57 -18.28 8.55
N ILE A 98 -0.09 -18.70 7.38
CA ILE A 98 1.34 -19.02 7.18
C ILE A 98 2.22 -17.81 7.49
N MET A 99 1.84 -16.62 6.99
CA MET A 99 2.62 -15.41 7.21
C MET A 99 2.53 -14.91 8.66
N MET A 100 1.36 -15.00 9.31
CA MET A 100 1.26 -14.70 10.76
C MET A 100 2.12 -15.64 11.59
N ASP A 101 2.10 -16.94 11.29
CA ASP A 101 2.96 -17.92 11.97
C ASP A 101 4.46 -17.62 11.74
N ALA A 102 4.85 -17.16 10.55
CA ALA A 102 6.20 -16.72 10.27
C ALA A 102 6.62 -15.45 11.05
N LEU A 103 5.66 -14.55 11.37
CA LEU A 103 5.91 -13.38 12.21
C LEU A 103 6.04 -13.75 13.70
N GLU A 104 5.27 -14.74 14.16
CA GLU A 104 5.30 -15.24 15.53
C GLU A 104 6.54 -16.12 15.81
N HIS A 105 7.00 -16.86 14.79
CA HIS A 105 8.14 -17.80 14.87
C HIS A 105 9.27 -17.43 13.89
N PRO A 106 9.86 -16.22 13.95
CA PRO A 106 10.81 -15.71 12.95
C PRO A 106 12.16 -16.46 12.93
N HIS A 107 12.43 -17.28 13.94
CA HIS A 107 13.67 -18.02 14.10
C HIS A 107 13.54 -19.52 13.83
N GLU A 108 12.34 -19.98 13.48
CA GLU A 108 12.07 -21.38 13.17
C GLU A 108 12.07 -21.61 11.65
N PRO A 109 12.68 -22.69 11.14
CA PRO A 109 12.64 -22.97 9.71
C PRO A 109 11.20 -23.19 9.23
N ARG A 110 10.86 -22.67 8.05
CA ARG A 110 9.55 -22.89 7.45
C ARG A 110 9.39 -24.33 6.95
N PRO A 111 8.17 -24.91 7.00
CA PRO A 111 7.91 -26.25 6.48
C PRO A 111 8.28 -26.42 5.00
N GLU A 112 8.77 -27.60 4.63
CA GLU A 112 9.07 -27.92 3.23
C GLU A 112 7.76 -27.94 2.40
N GLY A 113 7.76 -27.26 1.24
CA GLY A 113 6.60 -27.17 0.36
C GLY A 113 5.57 -26.10 0.73
N GLU A 114 5.81 -25.31 1.78
CA GLU A 114 4.99 -24.14 2.12
C GLU A 114 5.07 -23.06 1.02
N VAL A 115 4.04 -22.20 0.92
CA VAL A 115 4.10 -21.00 0.07
C VAL A 115 5.30 -20.13 0.43
N ARG A 116 6.03 -19.68 -0.58
CA ARG A 116 7.31 -18.95 -0.39
C ARG A 116 7.17 -17.63 0.38
N LEU A 117 5.96 -17.07 0.43
CA LEU A 117 5.65 -15.91 1.27
C LEU A 117 5.92 -16.15 2.75
N GLY A 118 5.80 -17.39 3.26
CA GLY A 118 6.15 -17.72 4.64
C GLY A 118 7.64 -17.47 4.94
N GLU A 119 8.53 -17.93 4.06
CA GLU A 119 9.98 -17.75 4.22
C GLU A 119 10.42 -16.31 3.95
N LEU A 120 9.79 -15.62 3.00
CA LEU A 120 9.98 -14.18 2.78
C LEU A 120 9.62 -13.39 4.05
N THR A 121 8.43 -13.68 4.61
CA THR A 121 7.91 -13.07 5.83
C THR A 121 8.85 -13.28 7.01
N ARG A 122 9.27 -14.53 7.21
CA ARG A 122 10.18 -14.93 8.28
C ARG A 122 11.52 -14.19 8.20
N GLN A 123 12.14 -14.15 7.02
CA GLN A 123 13.46 -13.52 6.86
C GLN A 123 13.42 -12.01 7.03
N PHE A 124 12.43 -11.31 6.46
CA PHE A 124 12.33 -9.87 6.65
C PHE A 124 12.12 -9.56 8.14
N TRP A 125 11.23 -10.30 8.80
CA TRP A 125 10.88 -10.00 10.19
C TRP A 125 12.02 -10.32 11.15
N ALA A 126 12.73 -11.43 10.93
CA ALA A 126 13.94 -11.76 11.69
C ALA A 126 15.05 -10.70 11.54
N ARG A 127 15.07 -9.93 10.45
CA ARG A 127 15.96 -8.78 10.27
C ARG A 127 15.42 -7.56 11.01
N ALA A 128 14.14 -7.22 10.81
CA ALA A 128 13.49 -6.04 11.36
C ALA A 128 13.48 -6.02 12.90
N ILE A 129 13.14 -7.15 13.55
CA ILE A 129 13.08 -7.25 15.02
C ILE A 129 14.36 -6.75 15.72
N LYS A 130 15.52 -6.86 15.08
CA LYS A 130 16.82 -6.44 15.65
C LYS A 130 16.94 -4.92 15.81
N ILE A 131 16.15 -4.15 15.07
CA ILE A 131 16.16 -2.68 15.09
C ILE A 131 14.83 -2.09 15.59
N THR A 132 13.84 -2.94 15.91
CA THR A 132 12.50 -2.52 16.32
C THR A 132 12.32 -2.64 17.83
N THR A 133 11.77 -1.62 18.49
CA THR A 133 11.39 -1.65 19.91
C THR A 133 10.27 -2.67 20.16
N PRO A 134 10.14 -3.21 21.38
CA PRO A 134 9.04 -4.13 21.70
C PRO A 134 7.65 -3.53 21.45
N GLU A 135 7.47 -2.22 21.65
CA GLU A 135 6.23 -1.50 21.35
C GLU A 135 5.92 -1.53 19.86
N ALA A 136 6.84 -1.05 19.02
CA ALA A 136 6.66 -1.01 17.58
C ALA A 136 6.50 -2.42 16.96
N GLN A 137 7.12 -3.45 17.57
CA GLN A 137 6.88 -4.84 17.17
C GLN A 137 5.42 -5.27 17.37
N ARG A 138 4.82 -4.95 18.53
CA ARG A 138 3.40 -5.27 18.79
C ARG A 138 2.47 -4.53 17.84
N HIS A 139 2.73 -3.23 17.61
CA HIS A 139 1.92 -2.43 16.70
C HIS A 139 2.02 -2.90 15.26
N PHE A 140 3.22 -3.27 14.78
CA PHE A 140 3.41 -3.85 13.45
C PHE A 140 2.63 -5.16 13.29
N ILE A 141 2.78 -6.11 14.21
CA ILE A 141 2.09 -7.42 14.14
C ILE A 141 0.56 -7.21 14.16
N HIS A 142 0.07 -6.29 14.99
CA HIS A 142 -1.35 -5.94 15.03
C HIS A 142 -1.85 -5.39 13.69
N ASN A 143 -1.13 -4.43 13.11
CA ASN A 143 -1.50 -3.83 11.83
C ASN A 143 -1.44 -4.85 10.68
N VAL A 144 -0.47 -5.77 10.69
CA VAL A 144 -0.38 -6.84 9.68
C VAL A 144 -1.53 -7.84 9.82
N ALA A 145 -1.96 -8.17 11.05
CA ALA A 145 -3.13 -9.02 11.25
C ALA A 145 -4.40 -8.39 10.63
N LEU A 146 -4.62 -7.09 10.86
CA LEU A 146 -5.74 -6.35 10.25
C LEU A 146 -5.65 -6.29 8.72
N PHE A 147 -4.43 -6.12 8.19
CA PHE A 147 -4.17 -6.16 6.75
C PHE A 147 -4.58 -7.52 6.16
N PHE A 148 -4.13 -8.62 6.76
CA PHE A 148 -4.48 -9.96 6.29
C PHE A 148 -5.98 -10.28 6.37
N GLU A 149 -6.66 -9.89 7.46
CA GLU A 149 -8.11 -10.03 7.55
C GLU A 149 -8.83 -9.28 6.42
N SER A 150 -8.30 -8.12 6.04
CA SER A 150 -8.86 -7.33 4.93
C SER A 150 -8.57 -7.91 3.55
N LEU A 151 -7.42 -8.58 3.33
CA LEU A 151 -7.15 -9.34 2.09
C LEU A 151 -8.15 -10.49 1.92
N VAL A 152 -8.42 -11.23 3.01
CA VAL A 152 -9.44 -12.30 3.01
C VAL A 152 -10.83 -11.74 2.69
N THR A 153 -11.13 -10.53 3.18
CA THR A 153 -12.40 -9.85 2.90
C THR A 153 -12.51 -9.44 1.43
N GLN A 154 -11.46 -8.83 0.85
CA GLN A 154 -11.41 -8.48 -0.56
C GLN A 154 -11.56 -9.72 -1.46
N ALA A 155 -10.84 -10.80 -1.15
CA ALA A 155 -10.95 -12.05 -1.90
C ALA A 155 -12.37 -12.63 -1.84
N ALA A 156 -13.05 -12.55 -0.69
CA ALA A 156 -14.44 -12.98 -0.55
C ALA A 156 -15.41 -12.11 -1.36
N ASP A 157 -15.18 -10.79 -1.41
CA ASP A 157 -15.96 -9.88 -2.25
C ASP A 157 -15.77 -10.18 -3.73
N ARG A 158 -14.54 -10.46 -4.16
CA ARG A 158 -14.21 -10.89 -5.53
C ARG A 158 -14.87 -12.23 -5.88
N ASP A 159 -14.81 -13.23 -5.00
CA ASP A 159 -15.45 -14.53 -5.19
C ASP A 159 -16.98 -14.43 -5.34
N ALA A 160 -17.59 -13.42 -4.71
CA ALA A 160 -19.03 -13.19 -4.68
C ALA A 160 -19.52 -12.09 -5.64
N ASP A 161 -18.62 -11.48 -6.44
CA ASP A 161 -18.89 -10.31 -7.29
C ASP A 161 -19.60 -9.17 -6.53
N VAL A 162 -19.17 -8.91 -5.29
CA VAL A 162 -19.69 -7.85 -4.43
C VAL A 162 -18.89 -6.58 -4.69
N CYS A 163 -19.59 -5.47 -4.91
CA CYS A 163 -19.01 -4.14 -4.75
C CYS A 163 -19.81 -3.40 -3.68
N ARG A 164 -19.07 -2.90 -2.69
CA ARG A 164 -19.58 -2.34 -1.44
C ARG A 164 -20.13 -0.93 -1.63
N SER A 165 -20.83 -0.42 -0.60
CA SER A 165 -21.07 1.02 -0.49
C SER A 165 -19.77 1.77 -0.20
N ILE A 166 -19.75 3.10 -0.40
CA ILE A 166 -18.63 3.98 -0.09
C ILE A 166 -18.19 3.80 1.37
N SER A 167 -19.13 3.77 2.31
CA SER A 167 -18.83 3.61 3.74
C SER A 167 -18.14 2.28 4.04
N ASP A 168 -18.70 1.18 3.52
CA ASP A 168 -18.23 -0.16 3.80
C ASP A 168 -16.91 -0.46 3.08
N TYR A 169 -16.75 0.11 1.87
CA TYR A 169 -15.52 0.07 1.11
C TYR A 169 -14.37 0.72 1.90
N LEU A 170 -14.56 1.95 2.40
CA LEU A 170 -13.51 2.66 3.14
C LEU A 170 -13.11 1.93 4.43
N ILE A 171 -14.03 1.23 5.11
CA ILE A 171 -13.71 0.42 6.29
C ILE A 171 -12.71 -0.69 5.94
N VAL A 172 -12.99 -1.46 4.88
CA VAL A 172 -12.12 -2.57 4.45
C VAL A 172 -10.82 -2.01 3.85
N ARG A 173 -10.93 -1.01 2.97
CA ARG A 173 -9.81 -0.48 2.19
C ARG A 173 -8.73 0.18 3.05
N ARG A 174 -9.10 0.83 4.18
CA ARG A 174 -8.12 1.40 5.13
C ARG A 174 -7.12 0.35 5.66
N ASN A 175 -7.57 -0.89 5.88
CA ASN A 175 -6.69 -1.97 6.30
C ASN A 175 -5.98 -2.61 5.10
N ASN A 176 -6.68 -2.73 3.97
CA ASN A 176 -6.25 -3.45 2.79
C ASN A 176 -5.18 -2.74 1.96
N VAL A 177 -5.14 -1.40 1.97
CA VAL A 177 -4.09 -0.63 1.26
C VAL A 177 -2.66 -0.90 1.80
N GLY A 178 -2.52 -1.62 2.92
CA GLY A 178 -1.23 -2.08 3.47
C GLY A 178 -0.40 -1.00 4.17
N ILE A 179 -0.80 0.27 4.08
CA ILE A 179 0.01 1.41 4.49
C ILE A 179 0.29 1.49 6.00
N ARG A 180 -0.61 0.98 6.86
CA ARG A 180 -0.37 0.95 8.32
C ARG A 180 0.82 0.07 8.70
N GLY A 181 1.03 -1.04 7.98
CA GLY A 181 2.22 -1.86 8.14
C GLY A 181 3.48 -1.14 7.65
N SER A 182 3.36 -0.38 6.57
CA SER A 182 4.45 0.42 5.99
C SER A 182 4.91 1.60 6.83
N PHE A 183 4.19 1.95 7.91
CA PHE A 183 4.66 2.96 8.88
C PHE A 183 5.68 2.41 9.88
N ALA A 184 5.84 1.09 9.99
CA ALA A 184 6.72 0.47 10.96
C ALA A 184 8.20 0.94 10.91
N PRO A 185 8.81 1.24 9.74
CA PRO A 185 10.15 1.83 9.69
C PRO A 185 10.26 3.19 10.42
N ALA A 186 9.20 4.01 10.38
CA ALA A 186 9.17 5.30 11.08
C ALA A 186 8.96 5.15 12.59
N GLU A 187 8.39 4.03 13.02
CA GLU A 187 8.16 3.71 14.43
C GLU A 187 9.29 2.87 15.05
N ALA A 188 10.09 2.16 14.25
CA ALA A 188 10.86 1.03 14.76
C ALA A 188 11.83 1.39 15.91
N SER A 189 12.44 2.57 15.91
CA SER A 189 13.32 3.02 17.01
C SER A 189 12.60 3.80 18.12
N LEU A 190 11.30 4.00 18.01
CA LEU A 190 10.47 4.76 18.95
C LEU A 190 9.83 3.81 19.97
N SER A 191 9.80 4.21 21.24
CA SER A 191 9.11 3.52 22.32
C SER A 191 7.80 4.26 22.65
N ILE A 192 6.87 4.28 21.70
CA ILE A 192 5.53 4.85 21.89
C ILE A 192 4.67 3.77 22.55
N PRO A 193 4.20 3.96 23.80
CA PRO A 193 3.38 2.96 24.49
C PRO A 193 1.98 2.89 23.88
N ASP A 194 1.31 1.76 24.11
CA ASP A 194 -0.01 1.44 23.56
C ASP A 194 -1.07 2.53 23.86
N ASP A 195 -1.03 3.17 25.04
CA ASP A 195 -1.98 4.23 25.42
C ASP A 195 -1.80 5.54 24.62
N VAL A 196 -0.59 5.79 24.11
CA VAL A 196 -0.28 6.91 23.21
C VAL A 196 -0.55 6.50 21.76
N PHE A 197 -0.09 5.32 21.35
CA PHE A 197 -0.26 4.82 19.98
C PHE A 197 -1.74 4.69 19.60
N LEU A 198 -2.54 4.10 20.50
CA LEU A 198 -3.97 3.91 20.33
C LEU A 198 -4.80 5.13 20.77
N HIS A 199 -4.14 6.24 21.16
CA HIS A 199 -4.87 7.44 21.54
C HIS A 199 -5.68 7.97 20.34
N PRO A 200 -6.97 8.32 20.50
CA PRO A 200 -7.82 8.73 19.39
C PRO A 200 -7.23 9.84 18.51
N ALA A 201 -6.56 10.83 19.12
CA ALA A 201 -5.91 11.91 18.37
C ALA A 201 -4.81 11.42 17.42
N LEU A 202 -3.99 10.44 17.83
CA LEU A 202 -2.95 9.88 16.97
C LEU A 202 -3.54 8.93 15.93
N GLN A 203 -4.58 8.16 16.29
CA GLN A 203 -5.32 7.31 15.35
C GLN A 203 -5.98 8.14 14.25
N THR A 204 -6.61 9.28 14.57
CA THR A 204 -7.16 10.20 13.55
C THR A 204 -6.11 10.65 12.54
N LEU A 205 -4.89 10.96 12.99
CA LEU A 205 -3.80 11.36 12.09
C LEU A 205 -3.32 10.20 11.22
N SER A 206 -3.15 9.02 11.81
CA SER A 206 -2.76 7.81 11.10
C SER A 206 -3.81 7.43 10.04
N ASP A 207 -5.09 7.41 10.41
CA ASP A 207 -6.21 7.13 9.52
C ASP A 207 -6.33 8.17 8.39
N SER A 208 -6.09 9.45 8.70
CA SER A 208 -6.10 10.49 7.67
C SER A 208 -4.99 10.23 6.64
N ILE A 209 -3.78 9.91 7.07
CA ILE A 209 -2.67 9.59 6.14
C ILE A 209 -2.97 8.32 5.33
N VAL A 210 -3.51 7.28 5.98
CA VAL A 210 -3.95 6.05 5.31
C VAL A 210 -4.93 6.36 4.19
N GLU A 211 -5.94 7.19 4.47
CA GLU A 211 -6.97 7.55 3.50
C GLU A 211 -6.42 8.41 2.36
N LEU A 212 -5.53 9.36 2.62
CA LEU A 212 -4.91 10.15 1.55
C LEU A 212 -4.17 9.25 0.55
N VAL A 213 -3.33 8.33 1.07
CA VAL A 213 -2.57 7.37 0.24
C VAL A 213 -3.52 6.45 -0.54
N LEU A 214 -4.57 5.96 0.10
CA LEU A 214 -5.59 5.10 -0.50
C LEU A 214 -6.34 5.79 -1.63
N ILE A 215 -6.82 7.01 -1.40
CA ILE A 215 -7.57 7.78 -2.41
C ILE A 215 -6.66 8.06 -3.60
N ASP A 216 -5.42 8.50 -3.37
CA ASP A 216 -4.43 8.72 -4.43
C ASP A 216 -4.17 7.43 -5.21
N ASN A 217 -3.99 6.30 -4.54
CA ASN A 217 -3.77 4.99 -5.16
C ASN A 217 -4.96 4.61 -6.06
N ASP A 218 -6.18 4.63 -5.54
CA ASP A 218 -7.37 4.25 -6.28
C ASP A 218 -7.58 5.15 -7.52
N MET A 219 -7.23 6.44 -7.45
CA MET A 219 -7.32 7.34 -8.60
C MET A 219 -6.33 6.97 -9.71
N VAL A 220 -5.07 6.66 -9.37
CA VAL A 220 -4.05 6.33 -10.38
C VAL A 220 -4.18 4.90 -10.89
N SER A 221 -4.68 3.98 -10.06
CA SER A 221 -4.81 2.57 -10.40
C SER A 221 -6.12 2.23 -11.13
N TYR A 222 -7.15 3.09 -11.03
CA TYR A 222 -8.48 2.89 -11.61
C TYR A 222 -8.46 2.38 -13.06
N ASN A 223 -7.63 2.99 -13.92
CA ASN A 223 -7.63 2.67 -15.34
C ASN A 223 -7.20 1.22 -15.61
N ARG A 224 -6.23 0.73 -14.83
CA ARG A 224 -5.75 -0.65 -14.88
C ARG A 224 -6.80 -1.61 -14.35
N GLU A 225 -7.35 -1.31 -13.19
CA GLU A 225 -8.30 -2.18 -12.49
C GLU A 225 -9.61 -2.34 -13.28
N GLN A 226 -10.14 -1.25 -13.84
CA GLN A 226 -11.32 -1.32 -14.72
C GLN A 226 -11.06 -2.04 -16.04
N ALA A 227 -9.85 -1.97 -16.57
CA ALA A 227 -9.49 -2.68 -17.79
C ALA A 227 -9.32 -4.18 -17.56
N THR A 228 -8.85 -4.57 -16.37
CA THR A 228 -8.52 -5.96 -16.02
C THR A 228 -9.65 -6.69 -15.28
N GLY A 229 -10.75 -6.01 -14.95
CA GLY A 229 -11.91 -6.63 -14.31
C GLY A 229 -11.74 -6.81 -12.80
N ASP A 230 -11.04 -5.89 -12.15
CA ASP A 230 -10.83 -5.81 -10.69
C ASP A 230 -11.37 -4.48 -10.10
N GLU A 231 -12.25 -3.81 -10.84
CA GLU A 231 -12.72 -2.48 -10.47
C GLU A 231 -13.62 -2.42 -9.23
N ASN A 232 -14.14 -3.55 -8.78
CA ASN A 232 -15.09 -3.62 -7.67
C ASN A 232 -14.45 -3.21 -6.32
N HIS A 233 -13.12 -3.24 -6.24
CA HIS A 233 -12.35 -2.81 -5.08
C HIS A 233 -11.56 -1.52 -5.35
N ASN A 234 -12.22 -0.55 -5.99
CA ASN A 234 -11.68 0.78 -6.27
C ASN A 234 -12.69 1.88 -5.91
N LEU A 235 -12.26 2.93 -5.21
CA LEU A 235 -13.13 4.03 -4.75
C LEU A 235 -13.90 4.70 -5.89
N ILE A 236 -13.26 4.92 -7.04
CA ILE A 236 -13.89 5.58 -8.19
C ILE A 236 -15.08 4.75 -8.69
N THR A 237 -14.92 3.43 -8.79
CA THR A 237 -16.02 2.53 -9.18
C THR A 237 -17.14 2.54 -8.15
N VAL A 238 -16.80 2.44 -6.86
CA VAL A 238 -17.76 2.42 -5.76
C VAL A 238 -18.61 3.71 -5.75
N VAL A 239 -17.95 4.87 -5.89
CA VAL A 239 -18.62 6.18 -5.95
C VAL A 239 -19.55 6.29 -7.15
N ARG A 240 -19.07 5.89 -8.35
CA ARG A 240 -19.91 5.90 -9.56
C ARG A 240 -21.15 5.04 -9.40
N ARG A 241 -21.00 3.85 -8.82
CA ARG A 241 -22.10 2.91 -8.63
C ARG A 241 -23.11 3.42 -7.61
N GLU A 242 -22.66 3.87 -6.45
CA GLU A 242 -23.55 4.29 -5.37
C GLU A 242 -24.27 5.61 -5.69
N LEU A 243 -23.55 6.59 -6.26
CA LEU A 243 -24.11 7.91 -6.55
C LEU A 243 -24.73 8.00 -7.96
N GLY A 244 -24.55 7.00 -8.82
CA GLY A 244 -25.03 7.00 -10.19
C GLY A 244 -24.44 8.13 -11.06
N CYS A 245 -23.20 8.53 -10.79
CA CYS A 245 -22.55 9.69 -11.41
C CYS A 245 -21.59 9.34 -12.56
N SER A 246 -21.14 10.36 -13.29
CA SER A 246 -20.15 10.17 -14.37
C SER A 246 -18.76 9.83 -13.82
N LEU A 247 -17.83 9.38 -14.67
CA LEU A 247 -16.46 9.13 -14.23
C LEU A 247 -15.80 10.40 -13.69
N ASN A 248 -15.96 11.51 -14.41
CA ASN A 248 -15.41 12.79 -13.99
C ASN A 248 -16.02 13.28 -12.67
N ASP A 249 -17.32 13.06 -12.44
CA ASP A 249 -17.95 13.40 -11.16
C ASP A 249 -17.41 12.55 -10.00
N ALA A 250 -17.09 11.27 -10.24
CA ALA A 250 -16.49 10.41 -9.23
C ALA A 250 -15.05 10.82 -8.88
N PHE A 251 -14.23 11.21 -9.87
CA PHE A 251 -12.91 11.81 -9.60
C PHE A 251 -13.03 13.15 -8.86
N ALA A 252 -14.02 13.97 -9.19
CA ALA A 252 -14.28 15.22 -8.46
C ALA A 252 -14.72 14.97 -7.01
N TRP A 253 -15.54 13.93 -6.78
CA TRP A 253 -15.92 13.48 -5.44
C TRP A 253 -14.68 13.02 -4.65
N ALA A 254 -13.84 12.16 -5.24
CA ALA A 254 -12.62 11.67 -4.60
C ALA A 254 -11.65 12.81 -4.27
N ALA A 255 -11.51 13.80 -5.15
CA ALA A 255 -10.70 14.99 -4.90
C ALA A 255 -11.24 15.84 -3.73
N SER A 256 -12.57 15.98 -3.64
CA SER A 256 -13.21 16.74 -2.55
C SER A 256 -13.04 16.01 -1.22
N TYR A 257 -13.24 14.69 -1.20
CA TYR A 257 -13.03 13.88 -0.01
C TYR A 257 -11.56 13.89 0.44
N HIS A 258 -10.62 13.78 -0.51
CA HIS A 258 -9.19 13.91 -0.22
C HIS A 258 -8.86 15.26 0.44
N ALA A 259 -9.43 16.38 -0.05
CA ALA A 259 -9.23 17.69 0.56
C ALA A 259 -9.81 17.76 1.98
N GLU A 260 -10.99 17.20 2.23
CA GLU A 260 -11.58 17.10 3.57
C GLU A 260 -10.68 16.32 4.54
N VAL A 261 -10.08 15.21 4.08
CA VAL A 261 -9.12 14.42 4.87
C VAL A 261 -7.83 15.20 5.16
N GLN A 262 -7.33 16.01 4.22
CA GLN A 262 -6.18 16.90 4.48
C GLN A 262 -6.50 17.93 5.57
N GLU A 263 -7.67 18.56 5.52
CA GLU A 263 -8.09 19.52 6.54
C GLU A 263 -8.24 18.85 7.92
N LEU A 264 -8.81 17.64 7.96
CA LEU A 264 -8.89 16.84 9.19
C LEU A 264 -7.51 16.54 9.76
N PHE A 265 -6.55 16.15 8.91
CA PHE A 265 -5.16 15.91 9.33
C PHE A 265 -4.53 17.18 9.91
N HIS A 266 -4.68 18.32 9.24
CA HIS A 266 -4.14 19.60 9.72
C HIS A 266 -4.76 20.04 11.05
N ALA A 267 -6.08 19.96 11.19
CA ALA A 267 -6.76 20.24 12.46
C ALA A 267 -6.37 19.24 13.57
N GLY A 268 -6.14 17.97 13.21
CA GLY A 268 -5.63 16.94 14.12
C GLY A 268 -4.25 17.29 14.67
N MET A 269 -3.35 17.80 13.82
CA MET A 269 -2.00 18.21 14.21
C MET A 269 -2.02 19.35 15.23
N GLU A 270 -2.95 20.29 15.10
CA GLU A 270 -3.12 21.41 16.03
C GLU A 270 -3.74 21.00 17.36
N SER A 271 -4.50 19.90 17.38
CA SER A 271 -5.25 19.42 18.56
C SER A 271 -4.59 18.24 19.29
N LEU A 272 -3.38 17.85 18.88
CA LEU A 272 -2.61 16.81 19.56
C LEU A 272 -2.40 17.16 21.05
N PRO A 273 -2.76 16.26 21.98
CA PRO A 273 -2.42 16.46 23.38
C PRO A 273 -0.91 16.32 23.59
N SER A 274 -0.42 16.83 24.71
CA SER A 274 0.96 16.59 25.15
C SER A 274 1.00 15.41 26.11
N TRP A 275 1.92 14.49 25.87
CA TRP A 275 2.31 13.39 26.76
C TRP A 275 3.66 13.65 27.42
N GLY A 276 4.14 14.89 27.35
CA GLY A 276 5.42 15.35 27.86
C GLY A 276 6.52 15.39 26.80
N PRO A 277 7.55 16.25 26.96
CA PRO A 277 8.45 16.63 25.87
C PRO A 277 9.15 15.47 25.16
N ARG A 278 9.49 14.40 25.89
CA ARG A 278 10.12 13.20 25.32
C ARG A 278 9.14 12.42 24.44
N MET A 279 7.91 12.21 24.90
CA MET A 279 6.91 11.48 24.13
C MET A 279 6.44 12.29 22.93
N ASP A 280 6.21 13.59 23.13
CA ASP A 280 5.83 14.52 22.06
C ASP A 280 6.88 14.56 20.93
N ASN A 281 8.16 14.35 21.26
CA ASN A 281 9.21 14.23 20.25
C ASN A 281 9.13 12.94 19.44
N GLN A 282 8.86 11.80 20.07
CA GLN A 282 8.68 10.53 19.37
C GLN A 282 7.41 10.54 18.51
N VAL A 283 6.28 11.02 19.06
CA VAL A 283 5.02 11.15 18.32
C VAL A 283 5.20 12.05 17.09
N ARG A 284 5.93 13.18 17.22
CA ARG A 284 6.24 14.04 16.08
C ARG A 284 7.07 13.33 15.00
N GLN A 285 8.09 12.58 15.39
CA GLN A 285 8.90 11.79 14.45
C GLN A 285 8.07 10.75 13.71
N TYR A 286 7.19 10.04 14.43
CA TYR A 286 6.27 9.07 13.85
C TYR A 286 5.33 9.71 12.83
N ILE A 287 4.68 10.83 13.21
CA ILE A 287 3.77 11.54 12.31
C ILE A 287 4.51 12.10 11.09
N GLU A 288 5.70 12.67 11.26
CA GLU A 288 6.50 13.16 10.13
C GLU A 288 6.84 12.01 9.17
N GLY A 289 7.20 10.83 9.70
CA GLY A 289 7.47 9.65 8.89
C GLY A 289 6.25 9.17 8.12
N MET A 290 5.08 9.12 8.76
CA MET A 290 3.81 8.82 8.08
C MET A 290 3.48 9.87 7.02
N ALA A 291 3.71 11.17 7.27
CA ALA A 291 3.30 12.23 6.34
C ALA A 291 4.12 12.24 5.03
N TYR A 292 5.37 11.78 5.07
CA TYR A 292 6.18 11.58 3.86
C TYR A 292 5.63 10.46 2.96
N TRP A 293 4.89 9.48 3.50
CA TRP A 293 4.26 8.43 2.69
C TRP A 293 3.29 8.96 1.66
N VAL A 294 2.48 9.96 2.01
CA VAL A 294 1.53 10.59 1.07
C VAL A 294 2.28 11.12 -0.15
N ARG A 295 3.33 11.91 0.09
CA ARG A 295 4.13 12.49 -1.00
C ARG A 295 4.95 11.44 -1.75
N GLY A 296 5.52 10.48 -1.04
CA GLY A 296 6.33 9.40 -1.61
C GLY A 296 5.50 8.51 -2.55
N SER A 297 4.36 8.02 -2.07
CA SER A 297 3.42 7.19 -2.83
C SER A 297 2.84 7.95 -4.04
N HIS A 298 2.43 9.21 -3.85
CA HIS A 298 1.97 10.04 -4.96
C HIS A 298 3.05 10.18 -6.03
N ALA A 299 4.30 10.52 -5.66
CA ALA A 299 5.37 10.69 -6.64
C ALA A 299 5.73 9.37 -7.35
N TRP A 300 5.83 8.29 -6.57
CA TRP A 300 6.09 6.96 -7.09
C TRP A 300 5.05 6.51 -8.11
N SER A 301 3.77 6.84 -7.92
CA SER A 301 2.70 6.51 -8.87
C SER A 301 2.92 7.06 -10.29
N TYR A 302 3.77 8.08 -10.46
CA TYR A 302 4.14 8.64 -11.77
C TYR A 302 5.59 8.34 -12.17
N GLU A 303 6.48 8.08 -11.21
CA GLU A 303 7.88 7.72 -11.47
C GLU A 303 7.99 6.23 -11.87
N SER A 304 7.15 5.38 -11.26
CA SER A 304 7.03 3.97 -11.55
C SER A 304 6.19 3.73 -12.81
N PRO A 305 6.65 2.86 -13.73
CA PRO A 305 5.85 2.32 -14.82
C PRO A 305 4.55 1.59 -14.43
N ARG A 306 4.29 1.29 -13.14
CA ARG A 306 3.17 0.44 -12.71
C ARG A 306 1.80 0.89 -13.25
N TYR A 307 1.48 2.18 -13.21
CA TYR A 307 0.16 2.69 -13.59
C TYR A 307 0.12 3.34 -14.98
N PHE A 308 1.23 3.97 -15.37
CA PHE A 308 1.26 4.85 -16.54
C PHE A 308 2.34 4.48 -17.56
N GLY A 309 3.03 3.34 -17.38
CA GLY A 309 4.18 2.96 -18.19
C GLY A 309 5.22 4.08 -18.23
N SER A 310 5.85 4.29 -19.39
CA SER A 310 6.81 5.38 -19.58
C SER A 310 6.19 6.79 -19.61
N ARG A 311 4.85 6.90 -19.58
CA ARG A 311 4.12 8.18 -19.71
C ARG A 311 3.82 8.84 -18.37
N GLY A 312 4.18 8.24 -17.24
CA GLY A 312 3.95 8.78 -15.90
C GLY A 312 4.36 10.27 -15.75
N PRO A 313 5.57 10.70 -16.17
CA PRO A 313 5.96 12.12 -16.10
C PRO A 313 5.11 13.05 -16.98
N GLU A 314 4.65 12.58 -18.14
CA GLU A 314 3.74 13.33 -19.01
C GLU A 314 2.35 13.46 -18.37
N ILE A 315 1.83 12.36 -17.83
CA ILE A 315 0.52 12.30 -17.16
C ILE A 315 0.54 13.15 -15.89
N GLN A 316 1.60 13.15 -15.11
CA GLN A 316 1.72 14.02 -13.93
C GLN A 316 1.56 15.51 -14.30
N LYS A 317 2.14 15.92 -15.44
CA LYS A 317 2.07 17.30 -15.92
C LYS A 317 0.73 17.65 -16.56
N THR A 318 0.21 16.75 -17.41
CA THR A 318 -1.02 17.01 -18.19
C THR A 318 -2.29 16.70 -17.42
N ARG A 319 -2.18 15.79 -16.45
CA ARG A 319 -3.25 15.14 -15.69
C ARG A 319 -4.29 14.42 -16.53
N LYS A 320 -4.03 14.20 -17.83
CA LYS A 320 -4.98 13.57 -18.76
C LYS A 320 -4.60 12.13 -19.00
N VAL A 321 -5.53 11.22 -18.73
CA VAL A 321 -5.32 9.79 -18.89
C VAL A 321 -6.29 9.27 -19.96
N PRO A 322 -5.80 8.61 -21.04
CA PRO A 322 -6.65 7.86 -21.96
C PRO A 322 -7.31 6.69 -21.23
N LEU A 323 -8.63 6.54 -21.38
CA LEU A 323 -9.34 5.42 -20.77
C LEU A 323 -9.03 4.14 -21.56
N LEU A 324 -8.64 3.08 -20.88
CA LEU A 324 -8.35 1.78 -21.47
C LEU A 324 -9.63 1.01 -21.79
N ASP A 325 -9.59 0.22 -22.87
CA ASP A 325 -10.65 -0.74 -23.16
C ASP A 325 -10.62 -1.90 -22.15
N LYS A 326 -11.80 -2.44 -21.83
CA LYS A 326 -11.89 -3.64 -20.99
C LYS A 326 -11.32 -4.84 -21.73
N VAL A 327 -10.42 -5.57 -21.07
CA VAL A 327 -9.86 -6.82 -21.57
C VAL A 327 -10.83 -7.95 -21.23
N GLU A 328 -11.24 -8.75 -22.21
CA GLU A 328 -11.99 -9.98 -21.94
C GLU A 328 -11.07 -10.96 -21.20
N LYS A 329 -11.41 -11.32 -19.94
CA LYS A 329 -10.66 -12.35 -19.19
C LYS A 329 -10.71 -13.66 -19.97
N PRO A 330 -9.56 -14.29 -20.32
CA PRO A 330 -9.56 -15.67 -20.79
C PRO A 330 -10.23 -16.53 -19.71
N GLY A 331 -11.22 -17.34 -20.10
CA GLY A 331 -11.88 -18.26 -19.17
C GLY A 331 -10.83 -19.05 -18.39
N THR A 332 -10.99 -19.08 -17.06
CA THR A 332 -10.11 -19.70 -16.05
C THR A 332 -9.23 -20.82 -16.61
N MET A 333 -7.99 -20.48 -16.99
CA MET A 333 -6.97 -21.48 -17.27
C MET A 333 -6.47 -22.06 -15.94
N GLY A 334 -6.34 -23.38 -15.93
CA GLY A 334 -6.20 -24.19 -14.72
C GLY A 334 -4.92 -23.95 -13.92
N LYS A 335 -4.97 -24.49 -12.70
CA LYS A 335 -3.91 -24.58 -11.69
C LYS A 335 -2.51 -24.84 -12.29
N GLU A 336 -1.75 -23.78 -12.51
CA GLU A 336 -0.29 -23.82 -12.52
C GLU A 336 0.24 -22.64 -11.70
N GLN A 337 1.26 -22.90 -10.90
CA GLN A 337 1.74 -22.14 -9.74
C GLN A 337 2.43 -20.80 -10.06
N ASP A 338 2.10 -20.18 -11.19
CA ASP A 338 2.79 -18.99 -11.69
C ASP A 338 1.93 -17.74 -11.47
N VAL A 339 2.27 -16.97 -10.43
CA VAL A 339 1.72 -15.63 -10.20
C VAL A 339 2.13 -14.70 -11.35
N ILE A 340 1.16 -14.18 -12.10
CA ILE A 340 1.40 -13.30 -13.24
C ILE A 340 1.26 -11.83 -12.81
N VAL A 341 2.39 -11.12 -12.72
CA VAL A 341 2.41 -9.66 -12.55
C VAL A 341 2.14 -8.98 -13.90
N ASP A 342 1.05 -8.23 -13.98
CA ASP A 342 0.65 -7.49 -15.17
C ASP A 342 1.25 -6.08 -15.21
N VAL A 343 1.71 -5.66 -16.39
CA VAL A 343 2.12 -4.28 -16.68
C VAL A 343 1.25 -3.76 -17.82
N ILE A 344 0.71 -2.55 -17.64
CA ILE A 344 -0.01 -1.88 -18.71
C ILE A 344 0.90 -0.85 -19.37
N ASP A 345 1.02 -0.96 -20.69
CA ASP A 345 1.64 0.07 -21.53
C ASP A 345 0.55 1.03 -22.04
N LEU A 346 0.60 2.30 -21.60
CA LEU A 346 -0.28 3.40 -22.03
C LEU A 346 0.25 4.21 -23.22
#